data_AF-A0A7W0T6H9-F1
#
_entry.id   AF-A0A7W0T6H9-F1
#
_cell.length_a   1.000
_cell.length_b   1.000
_cell.length_c   1.000
_cell.angle_alpha   90.00
_cell.angle_beta   90.00
_cell.angle_gamma   90.00
#
_symmetry.space_group_name_H-M   'P 1'
#
loop_
_entity.id
_entity.type
_entity.pdbx_description
1 polymer ?
#
loop_
_entity_poly.entity_id
_entity_poly.type
_entity_poly.pdbx_seq_one_letter_code
_entity_poly.pdbx_strand_id
1 'polypeptide(L)' 'PEQAEPLYERFCEALAELGVGVAHGVFGARMAVELVNDGPVTIVLE' A
#
# COMPACT_ATOMS: atom_id res chain seq x y z
N PRO A 1 -10.89 8.20 10.10
CA PRO A 1 -10.63 6.74 10.24
C PRO A 1 -11.71 5.90 9.57
N GLU A 2 -12.98 6.11 9.94
CA GLU A 2 -14.13 5.31 9.46
C GLU A 2 -14.28 5.25 7.94
N GLN A 3 -13.89 6.30 7.21
CA GLN A 3 -13.89 6.28 5.74
C GLN A 3 -12.55 5.84 5.14
N ALA A 4 -11.44 6.09 5.84
CA ALA A 4 -10.10 5.89 5.28
C ALA A 4 -9.67 4.42 5.28
N GLU A 5 -10.02 3.67 6.35
CA GLU A 5 -9.68 2.25 6.47
C GLU A 5 -10.40 1.40 5.42
N PRO A 6 -11.72 1.54 5.18
CA PRO A 6 -12.39 0.80 4.10
C PRO A 6 -11.86 1.16 2.71
N LEU A 7 -11.43 2.41 2.49
CA LEU A 7 -10.84 2.82 1.21
C LEU A 7 -9.46 2.20 1.00
N TYR A 8 -8.64 2.14 2.06
CA TYR A 8 -7.34 1.48 2.04
C TYR A 8 -7.47 -0.01 1.73
N GLU A 9 -8.38 -0.71 2.42
CA GLU A 9 -8.64 -2.14 2.21
C GLU A 9 -9.09 -2.43 0.78
N ARG A 10 -10.08 -1.68 0.28
CA ARG A 10 -10.58 -1.83 -1.09
C ARG A 10 -9.51 -1.58 -2.14
N PHE A 11 -8.60 -0.63 -1.91
CA PHE A 11 -7.49 -0.36 -2.82
C PHE A 11 -6.50 -1.53 -2.88
N CYS A 12 -6.14 -2.09 -1.72
CA CYS A 12 -5.27 -3.27 -1.65
C CYS A 12 -5.91 -4.49 -2.34
N GLU A 13 -7.20 -4.73 -2.12
CA GLU A 13 -7.96 -5.80 -2.78
C GLU A 13 -7.99 -5.62 -4.31
N ALA A 14 -8.34 -4.42 -4.78
CA ALA A 14 -8.39 -4.12 -6.21
C ALA A 14 -7.04 -4.33 -6.91
N LEU A 15 -5.92 -4.05 -6.24
CA LEU A 15 -4.59 -4.35 -6.78
C LEU A 15 -4.29 -5.85 -6.81
N ALA A 16 -4.71 -6.60 -5.78
CA ALA A 16 -4.51 -8.04 -5.73
C ALA A 16 -5.29 -8.77 -6.84
N GLU A 17 -6.47 -8.28 -7.19
CA GLU A 17 -7.29 -8.78 -8.30
C GLU A 17 -6.62 -8.65 -9.67
N LEU A 18 -5.64 -7.74 -9.82
CA LEU A 18 -4.84 -7.62 -11.05
C LEU A 18 -3.84 -8.76 -11.25
N GLY A 19 -3.78 -9.73 -10.33
CA GLY A 19 -2.91 -10.90 -10.42
C GLY A 19 -1.46 -10.64 -10.04
N VAL A 20 -1.17 -9.51 -9.39
CA VAL A 20 0.16 -9.18 -8.86
C VAL A 20 0.24 -9.51 -7.37
N GLY A 21 1.44 -9.85 -6.90
CA GLY A 21 1.68 -10.04 -5.48
C GLY A 21 1.57 -8.70 -4.73
N VAL A 22 0.53 -8.53 -3.92
CA VAL A 22 0.31 -7.33 -3.11
C VAL A 22 0.56 -7.65 -1.66
N ALA A 23 1.61 -7.07 -1.08
CA ALA A 23 1.83 -7.04 0.35
C ALA A 23 1.39 -5.67 0.90
N HIS A 24 0.76 -5.66 2.07
CA HIS A 24 0.29 -4.44 2.72
C HIS A 24 0.53 -4.50 4.24
N GLY A 25 0.49 -3.33 4.87
CA GLY A 25 0.64 -3.19 6.32
C GLY A 25 -0.67 -3.34 7.09
N VAL A 26 -0.70 -2.81 8.31
CA VAL A 26 -1.90 -2.73 9.15
C VAL A 26 -2.30 -1.27 9.31
N PHE A 27 -3.55 -0.94 8.95
CA PHE A 27 -4.05 0.43 9.01
C PHE A 27 -4.01 0.97 10.46
N GLY A 28 -3.56 2.21 10.62
CA GLY A 28 -3.46 2.86 11.93
C GLY A 28 -2.34 2.34 12.85
N ALA A 29 -1.62 1.29 12.46
CA ALA A 29 -0.51 0.76 13.25
C ALA A 29 0.76 1.60 13.07
N ARG A 30 1.56 1.70 14.14
CA ARG A 30 2.94 2.20 14.02
C ARG A 30 3.79 1.11 13.37
N MET A 31 4.30 1.37 12.18
CA MET A 31 5.10 0.42 11.42
C MET A 31 6.54 0.91 11.23
N ALA A 32 7.49 -0.03 11.25
CA ALA A 32 8.84 0.18 10.77
C ALA A 32 8.96 -0.51 9.41
N VAL A 33 9.12 0.28 8.35
CA VAL A 33 9.22 -0.22 6.98
C VAL A 33 10.63 0.01 6.49
N GLU A 34 11.34 -1.06 6.20
CA GLU A 34 12.65 -1.03 5.56
C GLU A 34 12.47 -1.16 4.04
N LEU A 35 13.20 -0.34 3.29
CA LEU A 35 13.12 -0.29 1.83
C LEU A 35 14.53 -0.13 1.25
N VAL A 36 14.89 -0.99 0.30
CA VAL A 36 16.05 -0.81 -0.57
C VAL A 36 15.52 -0.45 -1.96
N ASN A 37 15.79 0.77 -2.42
CA ASN A 37 15.38 1.21 -3.75
C ASN A 37 16.54 0.93 -4.73
N ASP A 38 16.42 -0.15 -5.52
CA ASP A 38 17.37 -0.50 -6.58
C ASP A 38 17.15 0.45 -7.79
N GLY A 39 17.84 1.60 -7.74
CA GLY A 39 17.53 2.81 -8.50
C GLY A 39 18.33 4.02 -7.96
N PRO A 40 17.71 5.12 -7.47
CA PRO A 40 16.31 5.28 -7.05
C PRO A 40 15.40 6.00 -8.05
N VAL A 41 14.15 5.52 -8.19
CA VAL A 41 13.07 6.18 -8.94
C VAL A 41 11.87 6.39 -8.01
N THR A 42 11.35 7.61 -7.95
CA THR A 42 10.14 7.97 -7.21
C THR A 42 9.14 8.60 -8.16
N ILE A 43 7.93 8.04 -8.23
CA ILE A 43 6.82 8.57 -9.03
C ILE A 43 5.72 9.00 -8.08
N VAL A 44 5.21 10.22 -8.25
CA VAL A 44 4.07 10.75 -7.49
C VAL A 44 2.88 10.82 -8.43
N LEU A 45 1.74 10.29 -7.99
CA LEU A 45 0.46 10.29 -8.70
C LEU A 45 -0.56 11.07 -7.88
N GLU A 46 -1.46 11.79 -8.54
CA GLU A 46 -2.59 12.52 -7.95
C GLU A 46 -3.91 11.81 -8.21
#